data_AF-A0A9Q0H9E5-F1
#
_entry.id   AF-A0A9Q0H9E5-F1
#
_cell.length_a   1.000
_cell.length_b   1.000
_cell.length_c   1.000
_cell.angle_alpha   90.00
_cell.angle_beta   90.00
_cell.angle_gamma   90.00
#
_symmetry.space_group_name_H-M   'P 1'
#
loop_
_entity.id
_entity.type
_entity.pdbx_description
1 polymer ?
#
loop_
_entity_poly.entity_id
_entity_poly.type
_entity_poly.pdbx_seq_one_letter_code
_entity_poly.pdbx_strand_id
1 'polypeptide(L)'
;MGKRKIEIELIEDKQKRFVTFSKRRKGLFHKASELQKLCNVQTAIVVFSPAGKPFASVSDDSSVNVVIERYLKNTSSGDESFDAVADICEIEEAETVNEEGRFWWKMSDADKNYSMKDLLSVKNRLELLRENLRCRLNDLTASSSSQ
;
A
#
# COMPACT_ATOMS: atom_id res chain seq x y z
N MET A 1 -3.98 34.20 3.48
CA MET A 1 -2.62 34.18 4.06
C MET A 1 -1.77 33.15 3.31
N GLY A 2 -0.60 33.53 2.77
CA GLY A 2 0.25 32.66 1.94
C GLY A 2 1.13 31.69 2.74
N LYS A 3 1.92 30.87 2.03
CA LYS A 3 2.91 29.96 2.64
C LYS A 3 4.01 30.78 3.34
N ARG A 4 4.31 30.48 4.61
CA ARG A 4 5.42 31.07 5.36
C ARG A 4 6.52 30.03 5.53
N LYS A 5 7.79 30.47 5.56
CA LYS A 5 8.92 29.63 5.93
C LYS A 5 8.77 29.20 7.38
N ILE A 6 9.08 27.95 7.67
CA ILE A 6 9.10 27.36 9.02
C ILE A 6 10.42 26.60 9.21
N GLU A 7 10.87 26.48 10.45
CA GLU A 7 12.06 25.72 10.82
C GLU A 7 11.81 24.20 10.72
N ILE A 8 12.88 23.41 10.56
CA ILE A 8 12.82 21.94 10.47
C ILE A 8 13.02 21.37 11.88
N GLU A 9 12.03 21.60 12.72
CA GLU A 9 11.97 21.14 14.11
C GLU A 9 10.58 20.55 14.41
N LEU A 10 10.40 20.01 15.62
CA LEU A 10 9.10 19.50 16.05
C LEU A 10 8.09 20.64 16.12
N ILE A 11 6.95 20.47 15.44
CA ILE A 11 5.84 21.41 15.57
C ILE A 11 5.18 21.17 16.92
N GLU A 12 5.34 22.13 17.85
CA GLU A 12 4.81 22.05 19.20
C GLU A 12 3.28 22.04 19.24
N ASP A 13 2.66 22.88 18.42
CA ASP A 13 1.20 22.92 18.31
C ASP A 13 0.68 21.62 17.67
N LYS A 14 0.01 20.81 18.50
CA LYS A 14 -0.52 19.48 18.13
C LYS A 14 -1.45 19.54 16.91
N GLN A 15 -2.35 20.53 16.82
CA GLN A 15 -3.27 20.65 15.68
C GLN A 15 -2.50 21.00 14.40
N LYS A 16 -1.59 21.98 14.48
CA LYS A 16 -0.72 22.32 13.34
C LYS A 16 0.15 21.14 12.92
N ARG A 17 0.64 20.34 13.87
CA ARG A 17 1.44 19.14 13.61
C ARG A 17 0.64 18.09 12.83
N PHE A 18 -0.59 17.79 13.23
CA PHE A 18 -1.45 16.84 12.50
C PHE A 18 -1.77 17.31 11.08
N VAL A 19 -2.18 18.57 10.92
CA VAL A 19 -2.48 19.13 9.60
C VAL A 19 -1.23 19.12 8.71
N THR A 20 -0.08 19.47 9.27
CA THR A 20 1.19 19.48 8.54
C THR A 20 1.62 18.06 8.17
N PHE A 21 1.48 17.09 9.07
CA PHE A 21 1.73 15.67 8.77
C PHE A 21 0.88 15.20 7.60
N SER A 22 -0.44 15.42 7.62
CA SER A 22 -1.32 14.98 6.54
C SER A 22 -0.93 15.59 5.19
N LYS A 23 -0.62 16.89 5.16
CA LYS A 23 -0.21 17.58 3.93
C LYS A 23 1.18 17.12 3.44
N ARG A 24 2.16 17.01 4.33
CA ARG A 24 3.53 16.60 3.97
C ARG A 24 3.59 15.14 3.54
N ARG A 25 2.90 14.24 4.26
CA ARG A 25 2.78 12.83 3.90
C ARG A 25 2.20 12.67 2.49
N LYS A 26 1.09 13.36 2.20
CA LYS A 26 0.46 13.32 0.87
C LYS A 26 1.42 13.82 -0.22
N GLY A 27 2.11 14.95 0.02
CA GLY A 27 3.10 15.48 -0.91
C GLY A 27 4.28 14.54 -1.14
N LEU A 28 4.79 13.91 -0.08
CA LEU A 28 5.88 12.94 -0.14
C LEU A 28 5.46 11.71 -0.96
N PHE A 29 4.28 11.15 -0.72
CA PHE A 29 3.77 9.99 -1.45
C PHE A 29 3.59 10.31 -2.94
N HIS A 30 3.10 11.52 -3.26
CA HIS A 30 2.98 11.96 -4.64
C HIS A 30 4.35 12.05 -5.33
N LYS A 31 5.36 12.62 -4.66
CA LYS A 31 6.72 12.70 -5.20
C LYS A 31 7.37 11.34 -5.37
N ALA A 32 7.14 10.41 -4.45
CA ALA A 32 7.59 9.03 -4.59
C ALA A 32 6.97 8.36 -5.82
N SER A 33 5.66 8.55 -6.03
CA SER A 33 4.96 8.02 -7.21
C SER A 33 5.47 8.65 -8.53
N GLU A 34 5.74 9.95 -8.54
CA GLU A 34 6.37 10.61 -9.69
C GLU A 34 7.75 10.00 -9.99
N LEU A 35 8.57 9.78 -8.97
CA LEU A 35 9.90 9.19 -9.13
C LEU A 35 9.83 7.75 -9.68
N GLN A 36 8.91 6.94 -9.15
CA GLN A 36 8.66 5.58 -9.64
C GLN A 36 8.30 5.60 -11.13
N LYS A 37 7.41 6.50 -11.54
CA LYS A 37 6.97 6.61 -12.94
C LYS A 37 8.06 7.13 -13.88
N LEU A 38 8.82 8.14 -13.45
CA LEU A 38 9.82 8.79 -14.30
C LEU A 38 11.08 7.94 -14.47
N CYS A 39 11.48 7.22 -13.42
CA CYS A 39 12.74 6.48 -13.41
C CYS A 39 12.55 4.96 -13.45
N ASN A 40 11.30 4.47 -13.47
CA ASN A 40 10.95 3.05 -13.40
C ASN A 40 11.63 2.33 -12.22
N VAL A 41 11.65 3.00 -11.05
CA VAL A 41 12.28 2.49 -9.83
C VAL A 41 11.23 1.96 -8.85
N GLN A 42 11.60 0.94 -8.09
CA GLN A 42 10.79 0.48 -6.96
C GLN A 42 11.12 1.29 -5.71
N THR A 43 10.10 1.82 -5.03
CA THR A 43 10.27 2.54 -3.76
C THR A 43 9.18 2.14 -2.77
N ALA A 44 9.54 2.12 -1.49
CA ALA A 44 8.62 1.90 -0.38
C ALA A 44 8.85 2.97 0.69
N ILE A 45 7.76 3.56 1.17
CA ILE A 45 7.75 4.55 2.25
C ILE A 45 6.76 4.10 3.31
N VAL A 46 7.21 3.98 4.55
CA VAL A 46 6.38 3.64 5.71
C VAL A 46 6.50 4.77 6.74
N VAL A 47 5.37 5.29 7.21
CA VAL A 47 5.32 6.35 8.23
C VAL A 47 4.23 6.07 9.25
N PHE A 48 4.54 6.33 10.52
CA PHE A 48 3.57 6.32 11.60
C PHE A 48 3.12 7.75 11.90
N SER A 49 1.81 7.97 12.00
CA SER A 49 1.29 9.26 12.43
C SER A 49 1.62 9.52 13.91
N PRO A 50 1.50 10.78 14.38
CA PRO A 50 1.63 11.08 15.81
C PRO A 50 0.59 10.35 16.69
N ALA A 51 -0.44 9.76 16.10
CA ALA A 51 -1.44 8.93 16.78
C ALA A 51 -1.14 7.42 16.69
N GLY A 52 0.04 7.03 16.19
CA GLY A 52 0.45 5.63 16.06
C GLY A 52 -0.11 4.90 14.82
N LYS A 53 -1.02 5.53 14.06
CA LYS A 53 -1.58 4.90 12.85
C LYS A 53 -0.53 4.77 11.73
N PRO A 54 -0.31 3.58 11.16
CA PRO A 54 0.61 3.37 10.05
C PRO A 54 0.02 3.87 8.71
N PHE A 55 0.91 4.32 7.83
CA PHE A 55 0.61 4.66 6.43
C PHE A 55 1.78 4.21 5.56
N ALA A 56 1.47 3.64 4.40
CA ALA A 56 2.48 3.20 3.46
C ALA A 56 2.18 3.67 2.03
N SER A 57 3.24 3.84 1.24
CA SER A 57 3.21 4.03 -0.20
C SER A 57 4.26 3.11 -0.82
N VAL A 58 3.85 2.31 -1.80
CA VAL A 58 4.69 1.35 -2.51
C VAL A 58 4.48 1.51 -4.02
N SER A 59 5.49 1.17 -4.79
CA SER A 59 5.42 1.10 -6.26
C SER A 59 4.42 0.04 -6.72
N ASP A 60 3.77 0.32 -7.85
CA ASP A 60 2.63 -0.45 -8.37
C ASP A 60 2.87 -1.98 -8.40
N ASP A 61 1.80 -2.71 -8.08
CA ASP A 61 1.63 -4.18 -8.03
C ASP A 61 2.49 -4.98 -7.04
N SER A 62 3.37 -4.33 -6.28
CA SER A 62 4.17 -5.00 -5.25
C SER A 62 3.67 -4.66 -3.85
N SER A 63 3.56 -5.67 -2.97
CA SER A 63 3.30 -5.40 -1.55
C SER A 63 4.51 -4.70 -0.93
N VAL A 64 4.29 -3.87 0.10
CA VAL A 64 5.37 -3.22 0.88
C VAL A 64 6.41 -4.25 1.33
N ASN A 65 5.95 -5.45 1.71
CA ASN A 65 6.79 -6.56 2.15
C ASN A 65 7.80 -7.00 1.09
N VAL A 66 7.41 -7.07 -0.20
CA VAL A 66 8.33 -7.51 -1.27
C VAL A 66 9.50 -6.54 -1.43
N VAL A 67 9.25 -5.23 -1.33
CA VAL A 67 10.31 -4.22 -1.42
C VAL A 67 11.22 -4.27 -0.19
N ILE A 68 10.65 -4.45 1.00
CA ILE A 68 11.41 -4.59 2.25
C ILE A 68 12.24 -5.87 2.24
N GLU A 69 11.66 -7.01 1.88
CA GLU A 69 12.37 -8.29 1.78
C GLU A 69 13.53 -8.22 0.78
N ARG A 70 13.31 -7.60 -0.38
CA ARG A 70 14.38 -7.40 -1.37
C ARG A 70 15.50 -6.54 -0.82
N TYR A 71 15.16 -5.48 -0.08
CA TYR A 71 16.15 -4.65 0.60
C TYR A 71 16.95 -5.49 1.61
N LEU A 72 16.26 -6.21 2.51
CA LEU A 72 16.89 -7.04 3.53
C LEU A 72 17.79 -8.14 2.95
N LYS A 73 17.33 -8.84 1.90
CA LYS A 73 18.12 -9.87 1.20
C LYS A 73 19.39 -9.33 0.56
N ASN A 74 19.34 -8.08 0.06
CA ASN A 74 20.47 -7.43 -0.58
C ASN A 74 21.42 -6.77 0.42
N THR A 75 20.95 -6.47 1.64
CA THR A 75 21.79 -5.93 2.72
C THR A 75 22.42 -7.04 3.57
N SER A 76 21.82 -8.23 3.64
CA SER A 76 22.35 -9.35 4.43
C SER A 76 23.57 -10.06 3.81
N SER A 77 24.05 -9.61 2.66
CA SER A 77 25.29 -10.09 2.04
C SER A 77 26.53 -9.28 2.44
N GLY A 78 26.39 -8.25 3.29
CA GLY A 78 27.49 -7.45 3.83
C GLY A 78 27.25 -7.08 5.29
N ASP A 79 27.65 -7.99 6.17
CA ASP A 79 27.95 -7.85 7.60
C ASP A 79 26.85 -7.36 8.59
N GLU A 80 26.78 -8.13 9.68
CA GLU A 80 26.07 -7.94 10.96
C GLU A 80 24.55 -8.18 11.00
N SER A 81 24.23 -9.46 11.27
CA SER A 81 23.10 -9.99 12.05
C SER A 81 22.00 -9.02 12.52
N PHE A 82 20.83 -9.15 11.91
CA PHE A 82 19.54 -8.88 12.56
C PHE A 82 18.62 -10.10 12.37
N ASP A 83 18.97 -11.19 13.06
CA ASP A 83 18.10 -12.36 13.25
C ASP A 83 16.95 -12.01 14.20
N ALA A 84 15.96 -11.25 13.72
CA ALA A 84 14.73 -11.00 14.47
C ALA A 84 13.58 -10.49 13.57
N VAL A 85 13.26 -11.16 12.47
CA VAL A 85 12.01 -10.89 11.72
C VAL A 85 11.24 -12.14 11.29
N ALA A 86 11.66 -13.33 11.73
CA ALA A 86 10.94 -14.58 11.45
C ALA A 86 9.59 -14.71 12.20
N ASP A 87 9.26 -13.79 13.11
CA ASP A 87 8.09 -13.88 14.00
C ASP A 87 7.03 -12.78 13.82
N ILE A 88 6.93 -12.16 12.62
CA ILE A 88 5.73 -11.36 12.28
C ILE A 88 4.94 -12.10 11.20
N CYS A 89 4.48 -13.30 11.55
CA CYS A 89 3.24 -13.85 11.04
C CYS A 89 2.09 -13.27 11.88
N GLU A 90 1.00 -12.92 11.20
CA GLU A 90 -0.21 -12.24 11.71
C GLU A 90 -0.11 -10.71 11.81
N ILE A 91 -0.22 -10.05 10.66
CA ILE A 91 -0.90 -8.75 10.63
C ILE A 91 -2.09 -8.90 9.67
N GLU A 92 -3.27 -8.87 10.29
CA GLU A 92 -4.60 -8.86 9.68
C GLU A 92 -4.70 -7.87 8.52
N GLU A 93 -5.60 -8.18 7.60
CA GLU A 93 -5.97 -7.40 6.41
C GLU A 93 -5.93 -5.90 6.71
N ALA A 94 -4.96 -5.20 6.11
CA ALA A 94 -4.87 -3.75 6.20
C ALA A 94 -6.04 -3.13 5.43
N GLU A 95 -7.16 -2.94 6.12
CA GLU A 95 -8.33 -2.26 5.60
C GLU A 95 -7.96 -0.82 5.22
N THR A 96 -8.04 -0.51 3.93
CA THR A 96 -7.88 0.86 3.44
C THR A 96 -9.13 1.66 3.77
N VAL A 97 -9.19 2.14 5.01
CA VAL A 97 -10.28 2.98 5.49
C VAL A 97 -9.93 4.46 5.24
N ASN A 98 -10.75 5.13 4.43
CA ASN A 98 -10.63 6.57 4.15
C ASN A 98 -10.90 7.42 5.41
N GLU A 99 -10.72 8.75 5.31
CA GLU A 99 -10.84 9.69 6.44
C GLU A 99 -12.24 9.71 7.11
N GLU A 100 -13.25 9.04 6.53
CA GLU A 100 -14.62 8.94 7.04
C GLU A 100 -15.01 7.52 7.50
N GLY A 101 -14.06 6.59 7.62
CA GLY A 101 -14.41 5.24 8.07
C GLY A 101 -15.05 4.36 6.98
N ARG A 102 -15.10 4.82 5.72
CA ARG A 102 -15.86 4.17 4.63
C ARG A 102 -14.95 3.41 3.67
N PHE A 103 -15.27 2.15 3.47
CA PHE A 103 -14.59 1.26 2.53
C PHE A 103 -14.89 1.68 1.07
N TRP A 104 -13.95 1.53 0.13
CA TRP A 104 -14.04 2.12 -1.22
C TRP A 104 -15.32 1.79 -2.03
N TRP A 105 -15.94 0.62 -1.84
CA TRP A 105 -17.19 0.26 -2.54
C TRP A 105 -18.40 1.02 -2.00
N LYS A 106 -18.29 1.64 -0.81
CA LYS A 106 -19.28 2.61 -0.30
C LYS A 106 -19.13 4.00 -0.93
N MET A 107 -18.14 4.21 -1.81
CA MET A 107 -18.04 5.41 -2.64
C MET A 107 -18.55 5.18 -4.06
N SER A 108 -18.84 3.93 -4.45
CA SER A 108 -19.41 3.63 -5.77
C SER A 108 -20.90 3.98 -5.76
N ASP A 109 -21.23 5.14 -6.30
CA ASP A 109 -22.57 5.68 -6.62
C ASP A 109 -23.76 4.88 -6.05
N ALA A 110 -24.20 5.28 -4.86
CA ALA A 110 -25.31 4.67 -4.14
C ALA A 110 -26.72 4.99 -4.70
N ASP A 111 -26.84 5.28 -6.00
CA ASP A 111 -28.13 5.54 -6.67
C ASP A 111 -28.48 4.49 -7.74
N LYS A 112 -27.62 3.49 -8.00
CA LYS A 112 -27.97 2.38 -8.90
C LYS A 112 -28.57 1.22 -8.10
N ASN A 113 -29.87 1.04 -8.27
CA ASN A 113 -30.62 -0.07 -7.69
C ASN A 113 -30.31 -1.37 -8.46
N TYR A 114 -29.12 -1.94 -8.24
CA TYR A 114 -28.74 -3.23 -8.81
C TYR A 114 -29.61 -4.33 -8.21
N SER A 115 -30.20 -5.17 -9.07
CA SER A 115 -30.96 -6.33 -8.60
C SER A 115 -30.03 -7.30 -7.89
N MET A 116 -30.53 -8.01 -6.88
CA MET A 116 -29.78 -9.06 -6.19
C MET A 116 -29.20 -10.09 -7.18
N LYS A 117 -29.91 -10.37 -8.27
CA LYS A 117 -29.45 -11.25 -9.36
C LYS A 117 -28.25 -10.69 -10.10
N ASP A 118 -28.20 -9.37 -10.32
CA ASP A 118 -27.10 -8.70 -11.02
C ASP A 118 -25.83 -8.75 -10.16
N LEU A 119 -25.98 -8.53 -8.85
CA LEU A 119 -24.86 -8.58 -7.91
C LEU A 119 -24.30 -10.00 -7.77
N LEU A 120 -25.17 -11.01 -7.70
CA LEU A 120 -24.78 -12.43 -7.72
C LEU A 120 -24.06 -12.80 -9.02
N SER A 121 -24.53 -12.32 -10.17
CA SER A 121 -23.89 -12.54 -11.46
C SER A 121 -22.48 -11.94 -11.51
N VAL A 122 -22.31 -10.71 -11.04
CA VAL A 122 -20.99 -10.06 -10.97
C VAL A 122 -20.06 -10.81 -10.02
N LYS A 123 -20.55 -11.23 -8.85
CA LYS A 123 -19.78 -12.04 -7.90
C LYS A 123 -19.27 -13.33 -8.56
N ASN A 124 -20.16 -14.09 -9.20
CA ASN A 124 -19.79 -15.36 -9.82
C ASN A 124 -18.76 -15.18 -10.95
N ARG A 125 -18.87 -14.09 -11.73
CA ARG A 125 -17.90 -13.78 -12.79
C ARG A 125 -16.53 -13.42 -12.24
N LEU A 126 -16.47 -12.71 -11.11
CA LEU A 126 -15.21 -12.39 -10.43
C LEU A 126 -14.57 -13.64 -9.82
N GLU A 127 -15.37 -14.52 -9.22
CA GLU A 127 -14.88 -15.80 -8.69
C GLU A 127 -14.33 -16.70 -9.82
N LEU A 128 -15.01 -16.76 -10.96
CA LEU A 128 -14.53 -17.48 -12.13
C LEU A 128 -13.23 -16.87 -12.68
N LEU A 129 -13.14 -15.55 -12.78
CA LEU A 129 -11.92 -14.87 -13.22
C LEU A 129 -10.75 -15.16 -12.28
N ARG A 130 -10.99 -15.11 -10.96
CA ARG A 130 -9.99 -15.45 -9.95
C ARG A 130 -9.45 -16.87 -10.16
N GLU A 131 -10.32 -17.83 -10.39
CA GLU A 131 -9.90 -19.22 -10.62
C GLU A 131 -9.14 -19.38 -11.93
N ASN A 132 -9.61 -18.74 -13.01
CA ASN A 132 -8.91 -18.78 -14.30
C ASN A 132 -7.50 -18.18 -14.22
N LEU A 133 -7.34 -17.06 -13.50
CA LEU A 133 -6.02 -16.45 -13.28
C LEU A 133 -5.12 -17.35 -12.44
N ARG A 134 -5.67 -17.99 -11.41
CA ARG A 134 -4.95 -18.95 -10.57
C ARG A 134 -4.43 -20.14 -11.39
N CYS A 135 -5.26 -20.74 -12.24
CA CYS A 135 -4.84 -21.82 -13.13
C CYS A 135 -3.74 -21.37 -14.10
N ARG A 136 -3.94 -20.22 -14.75
CA ARG A 136 -2.98 -19.69 -15.72
C ARG A 136 -1.64 -19.34 -15.09
N LEU A 137 -1.64 -18.90 -13.82
CA LEU A 137 -0.42 -18.69 -13.05
C LEU A 137 0.30 -20.02 -12.80
N ASN A 138 -0.43 -21.06 -12.38
CA ASN A 138 0.14 -22.39 -12.16
C ASN A 138 0.76 -22.96 -13.45
N ASP A 139 0.09 -22.82 -14.59
CA ASP A 139 0.60 -23.30 -15.88
C ASP A 139 1.94 -22.62 -16.27
N LEU A 140 2.05 -21.31 -16.03
CA LEU A 140 3.29 -20.56 -16.27
C LEU A 140 4.41 -20.94 -15.29
N THR A 141 4.08 -21.20 -14.03
CA THR A 141 5.07 -21.66 -13.03
C THR A 141 5.56 -23.09 -13.29
N ALA A 142 4.69 -23.97 -13.80
CA ALA A 142 5.06 -25.34 -14.18
C ALA A 142 5.93 -25.35 -15.45
N SER A 143 5.62 -24.49 -16.41
CA SER A 143 6.38 -24.37 -17.67
C SER A 143 7.78 -23.76 -17.45
N SER A 144 7.95 -22.88 -16.46
CA SER A 144 9.24 -22.28 -16.10
C SER A 144 10.13 -23.17 -15.24
N SER A 145 9.59 -24.25 -14.66
CA SER A 145 10.35 -25.24 -13.88
C SER A 145 10.85 -26.43 -14.71
N SER A 146 10.50 -26.49 -16.00
CA SER A 146 10.88 -27.58 -16.92
C SER A 146 11.92 -27.17 -17.98
N GLN A 147 12.53 -25.98 -17.85
CA GLN A 147 13.65 -25.51 -18.67
C GLN A 147 14.93 -25.38 -17.84
#